data_AF-A0A2U3XXV6-F1
#
_entry.id   AF-A0A2U3XXV6-F1
#
_cell.length_a   1.000
_cell.length_b   1.000
_cell.length_c   1.000
_cell.angle_alpha   90.00
_cell.angle_beta   90.00
_cell.angle_gamma   90.00
#
_symmetry.space_group_name_H-M   'P 1'
#
loop_
_entity.id
_entity.type
_entity.pdbx_description
1 polymer ?
#
loop_
_entity_poly.entity_id
_entity_poly.type
_entity_poly.pdbx_seq_one_letter_code
_entity_poly.pdbx_strand_id
1 'polypeptide(L)'
;METLPVNLVGEKDTSQPQQQWEKNPQENLDSTTQIRQQPQDPPTEILELRVSPNLASQILEKPQGTEKLASGLQGDSAKSHGSTSEMPEPLQASDLWYCPDGSFVKKIIIRGHGLDKPKLGSCCRVLAFGFPFGSGLPEGWTEITMGLGPWREGTWGELIEKCLESMCQGEEAELQLSEHSESPFRLTLASFTQGRDSWELEASEKEALAREERARGTELFRAGNPEGAARCYGRALRLLLTLPPPGPPERTVLHANLAACQLLLGQPQLAAQSCDRVLEREPDHLKALYRRGVAQAALGNLEKATADLRKVLAVDPKNRAAQEELGKVIIQQKKQDAGLAQGLRKMFG
;
A
#
# COMPACT_ATOMS: atom_id res chain seq x y z
N MET A 1 -49.52 -69.06 3.20
CA MET A 1 -48.78 -70.25 2.74
C MET A 1 -47.35 -69.77 2.54
N GLU A 2 -46.55 -69.72 3.60
CA GLU A 2 -45.66 -70.82 4.06
C GLU A 2 -44.52 -71.03 3.04
N THR A 3 -43.21 -71.03 3.33
CA THR A 3 -42.42 -71.20 4.57
C THR A 3 -40.94 -70.98 4.20
N LEU A 4 -40.11 -70.49 5.13
CA LEU A 4 -38.63 -70.68 5.15
C LEU A 4 -38.31 -72.17 5.40
N PRO A 5 -37.05 -72.68 5.25
CA PRO A 5 -36.14 -72.70 6.41
C PRO A 5 -34.59 -72.80 6.15
N VAL A 6 -33.83 -72.22 7.11
CA VAL A 6 -32.77 -72.84 7.96
C VAL A 6 -31.29 -72.97 7.52
N ASN A 7 -30.44 -72.58 8.49
CA ASN A 7 -28.99 -72.72 8.69
C ASN A 7 -28.51 -74.16 9.03
N LEU A 8 -27.24 -74.47 8.75
CA LEU A 8 -26.38 -75.49 9.43
C LEU A 8 -24.94 -74.93 9.41
N VAL A 9 -24.30 -74.50 10.52
CA VAL A 9 -23.60 -75.22 11.62
C VAL A 9 -22.61 -76.30 11.16
N GLY A 10 -21.33 -76.10 11.54
CA GLY A 10 -20.25 -77.10 11.47
C GLY A 10 -18.99 -76.61 12.17
N GLU A 11 -18.79 -77.06 13.41
CA GLU A 11 -17.65 -76.82 14.30
C GLU A 11 -16.36 -77.59 13.94
N LYS A 12 -15.30 -77.24 14.69
CA LYS A 12 -14.09 -78.00 15.10
C LYS A 12 -12.83 -77.81 14.27
N ASP A 13 -11.63 -77.88 14.82
CA ASP A 13 -11.03 -77.55 16.13
C ASP A 13 -9.54 -77.91 15.96
N THR A 14 -8.68 -77.34 16.81
CA THR A 14 -7.31 -77.82 17.14
C THR A 14 -6.21 -77.83 16.07
N SER A 15 -5.14 -77.05 16.31
CA SER A 15 -3.79 -77.57 16.64
C SER A 15 -2.73 -76.46 16.57
N GLN A 16 -2.26 -75.99 17.73
CA GLN A 16 -0.87 -75.54 17.91
C GLN A 16 -0.06 -76.72 18.46
N PRO A 17 1.29 -76.73 18.33
CA PRO A 17 2.05 -76.43 19.54
C PRO A 17 3.45 -75.78 19.36
N GLN A 18 3.86 -75.12 20.46
CA GLN A 18 5.22 -75.01 21.03
C GLN A 18 6.23 -74.06 20.37
N GLN A 19 6.50 -72.89 20.97
CA GLN A 19 7.32 -72.60 22.17
C GLN A 19 8.84 -72.59 21.88
N GLN A 20 9.47 -71.41 21.90
CA GLN A 20 10.40 -71.08 22.98
C GLN A 20 10.77 -69.60 23.03
N TRP A 21 10.89 -69.11 24.27
CA TRP A 21 11.20 -67.74 24.67
C TRP A 21 12.65 -67.34 24.38
N GLU A 22 12.93 -66.03 24.26
CA GLU A 22 13.81 -65.31 25.20
C GLU A 22 13.79 -63.78 24.96
N LYS A 23 13.45 -63.06 26.04
CA LYS A 23 13.93 -61.73 26.49
C LYS A 23 13.53 -60.45 25.71
N ASN A 24 12.55 -59.76 26.32
CA ASN A 24 12.31 -58.30 26.31
C ASN A 24 13.46 -57.54 27.05
N PRO A 25 13.53 -56.18 27.13
CA PRO A 25 12.65 -55.14 26.55
C PRO A 25 13.36 -53.87 26.00
N GLN A 26 12.64 -53.06 25.21
CA GLN A 26 12.58 -51.57 25.26
C GLN A 26 12.09 -51.04 23.91
N GLU A 27 10.90 -50.46 23.87
CA GLU A 27 10.68 -49.06 23.43
C GLU A 27 9.18 -48.71 23.42
N ASN A 28 8.93 -47.48 23.84
CA ASN A 28 7.63 -46.88 24.13
C ASN A 28 6.69 -46.85 22.92
N LEU A 29 5.41 -47.12 23.19
CA LEU A 29 4.30 -46.80 22.29
C LEU A 29 4.07 -45.28 22.27
N ASP A 30 4.46 -44.61 21.18
CA ASP A 30 3.92 -43.31 20.81
C ASP A 30 2.66 -43.49 19.96
N SER A 31 1.50 -43.27 20.58
CA SER A 31 0.24 -43.02 19.89
C SER A 31 0.09 -41.52 19.69
N THR A 32 0.44 -41.00 18.51
CA THR A 32 0.11 -39.61 18.16
C THR A 32 -0.63 -39.53 16.84
N THR A 33 -1.92 -39.28 16.98
CA THR A 33 -2.88 -38.78 16.00
C THR A 33 -2.23 -37.75 15.07
N GLN A 34 -2.21 -38.04 13.77
CA GLN A 34 -1.75 -37.12 12.73
C GLN A 34 -2.70 -35.92 12.63
N ILE A 35 -2.37 -34.83 13.33
CA ILE A 35 -2.93 -33.50 13.05
C ILE A 35 -2.16 -32.96 11.85
N ARG A 36 -2.85 -32.89 10.71
CA ARG A 36 -2.41 -32.22 9.48
C ARG A 36 -2.07 -30.77 9.79
N GLN A 37 -0.78 -30.47 9.92
CA GLN A 37 -0.28 -29.11 10.08
C GLN A 37 -0.60 -28.30 8.83
N GLN A 38 -1.33 -27.21 9.01
CA GLN A 38 -1.41 -26.13 8.02
C GLN A 38 0.00 -25.54 7.84
N PRO A 39 0.35 -25.03 6.64
CA PRO A 39 1.63 -24.35 6.45
C PRO A 39 1.73 -23.18 7.43
N GLN A 40 2.77 -23.16 8.25
CA GLN A 40 3.10 -22.02 9.10
C GLN A 40 3.41 -20.84 8.17
N ASP A 41 2.63 -19.75 8.29
CA ASP A 41 2.90 -18.50 7.59
C ASP A 41 4.32 -18.00 7.98
N PRO A 42 5.09 -17.41 7.03
CA PRO A 42 6.40 -16.87 7.34
C PRO A 42 6.29 -15.74 8.39
N PRO A 43 7.31 -15.57 9.25
CA PRO A 43 7.26 -14.57 10.31
C PRO A 43 7.01 -13.17 9.73
N THR A 44 6.13 -12.43 10.40
CA THR A 44 5.72 -11.09 10.00
C THR A 44 6.90 -10.11 10.11
N GLU A 45 7.58 -9.86 8.99
CA GLU A 45 8.77 -9.01 8.95
C GLU A 45 8.43 -7.52 9.03
N ILE A 46 8.91 -6.88 10.11
CA ILE A 46 8.92 -5.43 10.27
C ILE A 46 10.26 -4.92 9.77
N LEU A 47 10.23 -4.10 8.72
CA LEU A 47 11.40 -3.56 8.05
C LEU A 47 12.32 -2.84 9.03
N GLU A 48 13.63 -2.96 8.85
CA GLU A 48 14.63 -2.14 9.53
C GLU A 48 15.04 -0.98 8.63
N LEU A 49 15.12 0.22 9.20
CA LEU A 49 15.75 1.34 8.50
C LEU A 49 17.27 1.13 8.61
N ARG A 50 17.91 0.66 7.52
CA ARG A 50 19.38 0.69 7.42
C ARG A 50 19.80 2.13 7.19
N VAL A 51 19.94 2.90 8.27
CA VAL A 51 20.33 4.31 8.21
C VAL A 51 21.84 4.40 8.02
N SER A 52 22.29 4.87 6.85
CA SER A 52 23.51 5.67 6.77
C SER A 52 23.17 7.04 7.38
N PRO A 53 24.04 7.64 8.22
CA PRO A 53 23.71 8.77 9.12
C PRO A 53 23.25 10.08 8.45
N ASN A 54 23.09 10.11 7.12
CA ASN A 54 23.01 11.33 6.32
C ASN A 54 21.61 11.72 5.82
N LEU A 55 20.57 10.91 6.10
CA LEU A 55 19.22 11.22 5.62
C LEU A 55 18.60 12.43 6.35
N ALA A 56 18.93 12.62 7.63
CA ALA A 56 18.43 13.75 8.43
C ALA A 56 18.90 15.12 7.91
N SER A 57 20.01 15.16 7.16
CA SER A 57 20.55 16.37 6.55
C SER A 57 19.77 16.80 5.31
N GLN A 58 19.10 15.86 4.62
CA GLN A 58 18.43 16.11 3.34
C GLN A 58 16.98 16.60 3.49
N ILE A 59 16.38 16.44 4.67
CA ILE A 59 14.99 16.88 4.93
C ILE A 59 14.91 18.41 5.13
N LEU A 60 16.04 19.09 5.35
CA LEU A 60 16.07 20.50 5.78
C LEU A 60 16.30 21.53 4.66
N GLU A 61 16.43 21.14 3.39
CA GLU A 61 16.63 22.11 2.30
C GLU A 61 15.32 22.33 1.50
N LYS A 62 14.62 23.42 1.80
CA LYS A 62 13.63 24.04 0.90
C LYS A 62 14.22 25.34 0.33
N PRO A 63 14.15 25.60 -1.00
CA PRO A 63 14.42 26.92 -1.53
C PRO A 63 13.18 27.82 -1.44
N GLN A 64 13.41 29.07 -1.03
CA GLN A 64 12.43 30.15 -1.05
C GLN A 64 12.23 30.66 -2.48
N GLY A 65 10.98 30.80 -2.90
CA GLY A 65 10.57 31.46 -4.14
C GLY A 65 9.58 32.58 -3.83
N THR A 66 9.98 33.80 -4.19
CA THR A 66 9.30 35.07 -3.95
C THR A 66 8.08 35.27 -4.86
N GLU A 67 6.95 35.70 -4.31
CA GLU A 67 5.91 36.40 -5.09
C GLU A 67 5.62 37.76 -4.47
N LYS A 68 5.97 38.79 -5.24
CA LYS A 68 5.56 40.17 -5.11
C LYS A 68 4.82 40.46 -6.41
N LEU A 69 3.56 40.88 -6.33
CA LEU A 69 2.96 41.97 -7.11
C LEU A 69 1.43 41.98 -6.89
N ALA A 70 0.95 43.01 -6.20
CA ALA A 70 -0.44 43.39 -6.14
C ALA A 70 -0.57 44.86 -6.52
N SER A 71 -1.30 45.13 -7.60
CA SER A 71 -1.96 46.38 -8.01
C SER A 71 -2.68 46.03 -9.32
N GLY A 72 -4.00 46.08 -9.50
CA GLY A 72 -4.98 47.09 -9.12
C GLY A 72 -5.59 47.60 -10.43
N LEU A 73 -6.92 47.54 -10.58
CA LEU A 73 -7.82 48.59 -11.13
C LEU A 73 -9.14 48.05 -11.68
N GLN A 74 -10.17 48.87 -11.48
CA GLN A 74 -11.59 48.73 -11.76
C GLN A 74 -11.97 48.83 -13.25
N GLY A 75 -13.08 48.13 -13.58
CA GLY A 75 -14.27 48.66 -14.27
C GLY A 75 -14.18 49.08 -15.74
N ASP A 76 -15.00 48.46 -16.60
CA ASP A 76 -16.12 49.18 -17.24
C ASP A 76 -17.03 48.26 -18.09
N SER A 77 -18.30 48.66 -18.17
CA SER A 77 -19.36 48.05 -18.96
C SER A 77 -19.63 48.84 -20.25
N ALA A 78 -19.88 48.18 -21.39
CA ALA A 78 -20.79 48.68 -22.43
C ALA A 78 -21.16 47.59 -23.46
N LYS A 79 -22.43 47.63 -23.88
CA LYS A 79 -23.13 46.73 -24.81
C LYS A 79 -22.92 47.12 -26.29
N SER A 80 -23.09 46.17 -27.22
CA SER A 80 -23.74 46.42 -28.53
C SER A 80 -24.42 45.14 -29.08
N HIS A 81 -25.44 45.34 -29.92
CA HIS A 81 -26.52 44.41 -30.32
C HIS A 81 -26.39 43.86 -31.76
N GLY A 82 -26.96 42.66 -32.00
CA GLY A 82 -27.60 42.17 -33.26
C GLY A 82 -26.65 41.52 -34.29
N SER A 83 -26.95 40.42 -35.00
CA SER A 83 -28.21 39.71 -35.28
C SER A 83 -27.97 38.28 -35.83
N THR A 84 -28.81 37.33 -35.39
CA THR A 84 -29.38 36.12 -36.05
C THR A 84 -28.57 35.08 -36.85
N SER A 85 -28.96 33.82 -36.59
CA SER A 85 -28.76 32.56 -37.34
C SER A 85 -27.43 31.85 -37.02
N GLU A 86 -27.35 30.62 -36.50
CA GLU A 86 -28.25 29.47 -36.38
C GLU A 86 -27.93 28.77 -35.05
N MET A 87 -28.90 28.09 -34.45
CA MET A 87 -28.64 27.17 -33.32
C MET A 87 -28.25 25.81 -33.89
N PRO A 88 -27.10 25.23 -33.52
CA PRO A 88 -26.95 23.80 -33.43
C PRO A 88 -27.25 23.34 -32.00
N GLU A 89 -27.85 22.17 -31.92
CA GLU A 89 -28.42 21.47 -30.77
C GLU A 89 -27.50 21.38 -29.52
N PRO A 90 -28.07 21.26 -28.31
CA PRO A 90 -27.28 21.05 -27.10
C PRO A 90 -26.93 19.55 -26.90
N LEU A 91 -25.72 19.31 -26.35
CA LEU A 91 -25.22 18.09 -25.68
C LEU A 91 -24.29 17.14 -26.49
N GLN A 92 -23.03 17.54 -26.72
CA GLN A 92 -21.94 16.55 -26.78
C GLN A 92 -21.37 16.37 -25.37
N ALA A 93 -21.71 15.27 -24.72
CA ALA A 93 -20.99 14.81 -23.53
C ALA A 93 -19.51 14.68 -23.90
N SER A 94 -18.64 15.38 -23.16
CA SER A 94 -17.23 15.55 -23.54
C SER A 94 -16.55 14.20 -23.74
N ASP A 95 -15.85 14.01 -24.85
CA ASP A 95 -14.95 12.86 -25.10
C ASP A 95 -13.70 12.90 -24.19
N LEU A 96 -13.77 13.66 -23.08
CA LEU A 96 -12.76 13.81 -22.06
C LEU A 96 -13.31 13.24 -20.76
N TRP A 97 -12.51 12.41 -20.11
CA TRP A 97 -12.71 11.92 -18.77
C TRP A 97 -11.55 12.39 -17.89
N TYR A 98 -11.89 12.99 -16.76
CA TYR A 98 -10.90 13.53 -15.82
C TYR A 98 -10.70 12.52 -14.70
N CYS A 99 -9.46 12.13 -14.45
CA CYS A 99 -9.18 11.27 -13.32
C CYS A 99 -9.55 12.02 -12.01
N PRO A 100 -10.29 11.40 -11.07
CA PRO A 100 -10.77 12.10 -9.87
C PRO A 100 -9.68 12.71 -8.98
N ASP A 101 -8.46 12.18 -9.04
CA ASP A 101 -7.30 12.68 -8.30
C ASP A 101 -6.47 13.70 -9.09
N GLY A 102 -6.89 14.04 -10.31
CA GLY A 102 -6.19 14.97 -11.20
C GLY A 102 -4.93 14.41 -11.87
N SER A 103 -4.64 13.11 -11.73
CA SER A 103 -3.38 12.53 -12.25
C SER A 103 -3.26 12.52 -13.77
N PHE A 104 -4.37 12.41 -14.50
CA PHE A 104 -4.39 12.47 -15.96
C PHE A 104 -5.78 12.83 -16.50
N VAL A 105 -5.80 13.23 -17.77
CA VAL A 105 -7.01 13.38 -18.58
C VAL A 105 -7.01 12.28 -19.64
N LYS A 106 -8.12 11.53 -19.71
CA LYS A 106 -8.35 10.49 -20.71
C LYS A 106 -9.22 11.06 -21.83
N LYS A 107 -8.69 11.13 -23.03
CA LYS A 107 -9.44 11.47 -24.24
C LYS A 107 -9.91 10.19 -24.93
N ILE A 108 -11.21 9.99 -24.99
CA ILE A 108 -11.84 8.82 -25.60
C ILE A 108 -11.81 9.01 -27.12
N ILE A 109 -11.09 8.14 -27.83
CA ILE A 109 -10.96 8.14 -29.29
C ILE A 109 -12.03 7.26 -29.91
N ILE A 110 -12.20 6.06 -29.37
CA ILE A 110 -13.25 5.11 -29.75
C ILE A 110 -14.04 4.79 -28.49
N ARG A 111 -15.36 5.00 -28.53
CA ARG A 111 -16.23 4.65 -27.40
C ARG A 111 -16.37 3.12 -27.31
N GLY A 112 -16.12 2.60 -26.12
CA GLY A 112 -16.43 1.21 -25.82
C GLY A 112 -17.93 0.94 -25.75
N HIS A 113 -18.28 -0.34 -25.60
CA HIS A 113 -19.64 -0.83 -25.46
C HIS A 113 -19.81 -1.57 -24.12
N GLY A 114 -21.07 -1.69 -23.70
CA GLY A 114 -21.41 -2.26 -22.39
C GLY A 114 -21.23 -1.25 -21.25
N LEU A 115 -21.68 -1.67 -20.07
CA LEU A 115 -21.58 -0.89 -18.83
C LEU A 115 -20.55 -1.44 -17.85
N ASP A 116 -20.16 -2.70 -18.04
CA ASP A 116 -19.17 -3.35 -17.21
C ASP A 116 -17.78 -2.78 -17.48
N LYS A 117 -16.97 -2.75 -16.43
CA LYS A 117 -15.59 -2.26 -16.46
C LYS A 117 -14.67 -3.26 -15.77
N PRO A 118 -13.38 -3.29 -16.12
CA PRO A 118 -12.38 -4.05 -15.40
C PRO A 118 -12.39 -3.75 -13.90
N LYS A 119 -12.31 -4.81 -13.10
CA LYS A 119 -12.24 -4.77 -11.62
C LYS A 119 -11.08 -5.63 -11.15
N LEU A 120 -10.82 -5.67 -9.85
CA LEU A 120 -9.80 -6.52 -9.27
C LEU A 120 -9.94 -7.98 -9.77
N GLY A 121 -8.86 -8.53 -10.32
CA GLY A 121 -8.83 -9.88 -10.88
C GLY A 121 -9.35 -10.02 -12.32
N SER A 122 -9.89 -8.96 -12.95
CA SER A 122 -10.21 -8.97 -14.38
C SER A 122 -8.94 -9.19 -15.21
N CYS A 123 -8.97 -10.15 -16.13
CA CYS A 123 -7.94 -10.33 -17.14
C CYS A 123 -8.30 -9.47 -18.35
N CYS A 124 -7.51 -8.44 -18.62
CA CYS A 124 -7.73 -7.47 -19.69
C CYS A 124 -6.77 -7.74 -20.85
N ARG A 125 -7.30 -7.85 -22.05
CA ARG A 125 -6.52 -7.82 -23.29
C ARG A 125 -6.41 -6.37 -23.75
N VAL A 126 -5.20 -5.84 -23.69
CA VAL A 126 -4.94 -4.42 -23.95
C VAL A 126 -3.91 -4.24 -25.07
N LEU A 127 -4.04 -3.15 -25.83
CA LEU A 127 -3.03 -2.67 -26.76
C LEU A 127 -2.46 -1.37 -26.20
N ALA A 128 -1.16 -1.38 -25.91
CA ALA A 128 -0.44 -0.22 -25.39
C ALA A 128 0.51 0.34 -26.45
N PHE A 129 0.45 1.65 -26.69
CA PHE A 129 1.31 2.32 -27.67
C PHE A 129 1.82 3.66 -27.14
N GLY A 130 3.09 3.96 -27.43
CA GLY A 130 3.73 5.24 -27.06
C GLY A 130 4.20 5.35 -25.61
N PHE A 131 4.01 4.32 -24.78
CA PHE A 131 4.47 4.33 -23.39
C PHE A 131 6.01 4.37 -23.31
N PRO A 132 6.60 5.12 -22.36
CA PRO A 132 8.06 5.15 -22.22
C PRO A 132 8.63 3.79 -21.86
N PHE A 133 9.91 3.59 -22.18
CA PHE A 133 10.65 2.41 -21.75
C PHE A 133 10.61 2.28 -20.21
N GLY A 134 10.36 1.08 -19.70
CA GLY A 134 10.22 0.82 -18.27
C GLY A 134 8.83 1.13 -17.69
N SER A 135 7.82 1.37 -18.55
CA SER A 135 6.44 1.60 -18.11
C SER A 135 5.75 0.39 -17.49
N GLY A 136 6.32 -0.81 -17.67
CA GLY A 136 5.75 -2.06 -17.18
C GLY A 136 4.77 -2.72 -18.17
N LEU A 137 4.39 -2.04 -19.24
CA LEU A 137 3.64 -2.60 -20.36
C LEU A 137 4.54 -2.77 -21.59
N PRO A 138 4.56 -3.96 -22.23
CA PRO A 138 5.20 -4.09 -23.53
C PRO A 138 4.42 -3.29 -24.59
N GLU A 139 5.12 -2.75 -25.57
CA GLU A 139 4.49 -2.12 -26.73
C GLU A 139 3.76 -3.19 -27.56
N GLY A 140 2.51 -2.92 -27.92
CA GLY A 140 1.65 -3.86 -28.64
C GLY A 140 0.61 -4.55 -27.75
N TRP A 141 0.12 -5.69 -28.23
CA TRP A 141 -0.92 -6.46 -27.56
C TRP A 141 -0.35 -7.25 -26.39
N THR A 142 -1.00 -7.15 -25.23
CA THR A 142 -0.66 -7.90 -24.03
C THR A 142 -1.89 -8.24 -23.21
N GLU A 143 -1.76 -9.23 -22.34
CA GLU A 143 -2.75 -9.59 -21.34
C GLU A 143 -2.23 -9.22 -19.96
N ILE A 144 -3.04 -8.46 -19.22
CA ILE A 144 -2.74 -8.05 -17.85
C ILE A 144 -3.90 -8.38 -16.94
N THR A 145 -3.61 -8.64 -15.67
CA THR A 145 -4.66 -8.87 -14.67
C THR A 145 -4.73 -7.66 -13.74
N MET A 146 -5.92 -7.08 -13.62
CA MET A 146 -6.18 -5.95 -12.72
C MET A 146 -5.81 -6.32 -11.28
N GLY A 147 -5.06 -5.44 -10.61
CA GLY A 147 -4.56 -5.66 -9.26
C GLY A 147 -3.45 -6.69 -9.09
N LEU A 148 -2.98 -7.34 -10.17
CA LEU A 148 -1.97 -8.40 -10.09
C LEU A 148 -0.86 -8.23 -11.14
N GLY A 149 0.38 -8.54 -10.74
CA GLY A 149 1.52 -8.63 -11.65
C GLY A 149 2.50 -7.44 -11.60
N PRO A 150 3.69 -7.60 -12.22
CA PRO A 150 4.81 -6.67 -12.08
C PRO A 150 4.61 -5.32 -12.77
N TRP A 151 3.72 -5.24 -13.76
CA TRP A 151 3.39 -4.00 -14.48
C TRP A 151 2.85 -2.90 -13.56
N ARG A 152 2.26 -3.28 -12.41
CA ARG A 152 1.69 -2.37 -11.41
C ARG A 152 2.73 -1.54 -10.66
N GLU A 153 3.94 -2.09 -10.52
CA GLU A 153 5.03 -1.43 -9.79
C GLU A 153 5.90 -0.56 -10.71
N GLY A 154 5.60 -0.58 -12.02
CA GLY A 154 6.13 0.40 -12.95
C GLY A 154 5.62 1.80 -12.64
N THR A 155 6.31 2.82 -13.13
CA THR A 155 5.95 4.24 -12.96
C THR A 155 4.53 4.57 -13.45
N TRP A 156 3.99 3.75 -14.35
CA TRP A 156 2.68 3.97 -15.00
C TRP A 156 1.59 3.04 -14.48
N GLY A 157 1.91 2.05 -13.64
CA GLY A 157 0.98 0.97 -13.27
C GLY A 157 -0.33 1.49 -12.67
N GLU A 158 -0.26 2.44 -11.74
CA GLU A 158 -1.44 3.05 -11.10
C GLU A 158 -2.30 3.85 -12.10
N LEU A 159 -1.66 4.56 -13.02
CA LEU A 159 -2.36 5.34 -14.04
C LEU A 159 -3.06 4.42 -15.06
N ILE A 160 -2.39 3.35 -15.48
CA ILE A 160 -2.96 2.33 -16.36
C ILE A 160 -4.15 1.65 -15.67
N GLU A 161 -3.98 1.26 -14.40
CA GLU A 161 -5.03 0.62 -13.61
C GLU A 161 -6.28 1.51 -13.52
N LYS A 162 -6.12 2.78 -13.11
CA LYS A 162 -7.21 3.78 -13.07
C LYS A 162 -7.84 4.02 -14.44
N CYS A 163 -7.04 4.05 -15.50
CA CYS A 163 -7.55 4.22 -16.85
C CYS A 163 -8.44 3.04 -17.22
N LEU A 164 -7.97 1.80 -17.03
CA LEU A 164 -8.74 0.59 -17.35
C LEU A 164 -10.02 0.48 -16.53
N GLU A 165 -10.00 0.81 -15.23
CA GLU A 165 -11.19 0.87 -14.36
C GLU A 165 -12.25 1.87 -14.87
N SER A 166 -11.85 2.82 -15.72
CA SER A 166 -12.76 3.81 -16.32
C SER A 166 -13.26 3.41 -17.71
N MET A 167 -12.64 2.43 -18.38
CA MET A 167 -12.90 2.05 -19.77
C MET A 167 -13.99 0.99 -19.91
N CYS A 168 -14.75 1.06 -21.01
CA CYS A 168 -15.64 -0.01 -21.44
C CYS A 168 -14.96 -0.93 -22.46
N GLN A 169 -15.54 -2.11 -22.71
CA GLN A 169 -15.00 -3.04 -23.69
C GLN A 169 -14.94 -2.43 -25.10
N GLY A 170 -13.83 -2.59 -25.81
CA GLY A 170 -13.59 -2.01 -27.14
C GLY A 170 -13.23 -0.52 -27.13
N GLU A 171 -13.07 0.11 -25.97
CA GLU A 171 -12.67 1.53 -25.89
C GLU A 171 -11.21 1.73 -26.28
N GLU A 172 -10.93 2.80 -27.01
CA GLU A 172 -9.58 3.32 -27.26
C GLU A 172 -9.48 4.74 -26.72
N ALA A 173 -8.42 5.01 -25.96
CA ALA A 173 -8.22 6.31 -25.34
C ALA A 173 -6.76 6.78 -25.41
N GLU A 174 -6.60 8.09 -25.53
CA GLU A 174 -5.34 8.80 -25.36
C GLU A 174 -5.24 9.36 -23.94
N LEU A 175 -4.13 9.12 -23.25
CA LEU A 175 -3.88 9.62 -21.91
C LEU A 175 -2.95 10.83 -21.99
N GLN A 176 -3.39 11.92 -21.36
CA GLN A 176 -2.65 13.18 -21.26
C GLN A 176 -2.31 13.44 -19.80
N LEU A 177 -1.02 13.50 -19.51
CA LEU A 177 -0.50 13.92 -18.20
C LEU A 177 -0.46 15.44 -18.09
N SER A 178 -0.66 15.95 -16.87
CA SER A 178 -0.61 17.38 -16.56
C SER A 178 0.79 17.99 -16.67
N GLU A 179 1.85 17.18 -16.77
CA GLU A 179 3.23 17.64 -16.90
C GLU A 179 3.95 16.89 -18.04
N HIS A 180 4.35 17.65 -19.08
CA HIS A 180 5.37 17.29 -20.06
C HIS A 180 5.26 15.93 -20.78
N SER A 181 4.18 15.70 -21.55
CA SER A 181 4.25 14.70 -22.63
C SER A 181 4.05 15.36 -23.99
N GLU A 182 5.09 15.32 -24.83
CA GLU A 182 5.05 15.78 -26.22
C GLU A 182 4.26 14.82 -27.13
N SER A 183 3.98 13.59 -26.68
CA SER A 183 3.19 12.59 -27.40
C SER A 183 2.10 11.94 -26.53
N PRO A 184 0.88 11.72 -27.05
CA PRO A 184 -0.18 11.06 -26.29
C PRO A 184 0.07 9.54 -26.20
N PHE A 185 -0.10 8.98 -25.00
CA PHE A 185 -0.05 7.53 -24.78
C PHE A 185 -1.40 6.93 -25.18
N ARG A 186 -1.41 5.86 -25.96
CA ARG A 186 -2.66 5.19 -26.37
C ARG A 186 -2.83 3.86 -25.67
N LEU A 187 -4.05 3.65 -25.20
CA LEU A 187 -4.47 2.40 -24.60
C LEU A 187 -5.81 1.97 -25.21
N THR A 188 -5.86 0.74 -25.71
CA THR A 188 -7.10 0.10 -26.17
C THR A 188 -7.44 -1.05 -25.24
N LEU A 189 -8.68 -1.11 -24.76
CA LEU A 189 -9.22 -2.25 -24.01
C LEU A 189 -10.04 -3.12 -24.97
N ALA A 190 -9.48 -4.22 -25.50
CA ALA A 190 -10.22 -5.07 -26.44
C ALA A 190 -11.31 -5.88 -25.76
N SER A 191 -10.98 -6.52 -24.64
CA SER A 191 -11.87 -7.41 -23.89
C SER A 191 -11.36 -7.58 -22.46
N PHE A 192 -12.25 -7.92 -21.54
CA PHE A 192 -11.86 -8.30 -20.19
C PHE A 192 -12.77 -9.40 -19.61
N THR A 193 -12.25 -10.16 -18.65
CA THR A 193 -13.06 -11.10 -17.86
C THR A 193 -13.70 -10.42 -16.66
N GLN A 194 -14.82 -10.95 -16.18
CA GLN A 194 -15.48 -10.44 -14.98
C GLN A 194 -14.53 -10.51 -13.78
N GLY A 195 -14.27 -9.35 -13.17
CA GLY A 195 -13.53 -9.23 -11.93
C GLY A 195 -14.47 -9.21 -10.73
N ARG A 196 -13.91 -9.00 -9.54
CA ARG A 196 -14.67 -8.96 -8.29
C ARG A 196 -14.62 -7.58 -7.64
N ASP A 197 -15.73 -7.18 -7.06
CA ASP A 197 -15.78 -5.97 -6.25
C ASP A 197 -15.17 -6.21 -4.86
N SER A 198 -14.68 -5.14 -4.24
CA SER A 198 -14.05 -5.23 -2.91
C SER A 198 -14.99 -5.75 -1.81
N TRP A 199 -16.31 -5.59 -1.94
CA TRP A 199 -17.29 -6.11 -0.99
C TRP A 199 -17.68 -7.57 -1.22
N GLU A 200 -17.39 -8.12 -2.40
CA GLU A 200 -17.61 -9.54 -2.71
C GLU A 200 -16.50 -10.44 -2.14
N LEU A 201 -15.39 -9.84 -1.72
CA LEU A 201 -14.27 -10.55 -1.12
C LEU A 201 -14.54 -10.86 0.34
N GLU A 202 -14.32 -12.12 0.70
CA GLU A 202 -14.38 -12.57 2.08
C GLU A 202 -13.23 -12.01 2.91
N ALA A 203 -13.38 -11.99 4.24
CA ALA A 203 -12.35 -11.46 5.14
C ALA A 203 -11.00 -12.18 4.97
N SER A 204 -11.01 -13.51 4.85
CA SER A 204 -9.81 -14.32 4.64
C SER A 204 -9.12 -14.04 3.29
N GLU A 205 -9.90 -13.74 2.25
CA GLU A 205 -9.35 -13.38 0.94
C GLU A 205 -8.72 -11.99 0.98
N LYS A 206 -9.36 -11.02 1.62
CA LYS A 206 -8.80 -9.67 1.84
C LYS A 206 -7.48 -9.74 2.61
N GLU A 207 -7.41 -10.58 3.63
CA GLU A 207 -6.19 -10.82 4.41
C GLU A 207 -5.10 -11.49 3.57
N ALA A 208 -5.44 -12.48 2.74
CA ALA A 208 -4.48 -13.11 1.83
C ALA A 208 -3.91 -12.11 0.81
N LEU A 209 -4.76 -11.30 0.18
CA LEU A 209 -4.34 -10.25 -0.75
C LEU A 209 -3.50 -9.16 -0.05
N ALA A 210 -3.86 -8.78 1.18
CA ALA A 210 -3.08 -7.83 1.96
C ALA A 210 -1.69 -8.38 2.32
N ARG A 211 -1.58 -9.68 2.62
CA ARG A 211 -0.28 -10.36 2.84
C ARG A 211 0.57 -10.39 1.57
N GLU A 212 -0.02 -10.64 0.41
CA GLU A 212 0.67 -10.60 -0.87
C GLU A 212 1.20 -9.19 -1.17
N GLU A 213 0.37 -8.16 -1.01
CA GLU A 213 0.78 -6.76 -1.14
C GLU A 213 1.89 -6.39 -0.14
N ARG A 214 1.81 -6.87 1.11
CA ARG A 214 2.90 -6.69 2.09
C ARG A 214 4.20 -7.32 1.60
N ALA A 215 4.16 -8.56 1.12
CA ALA A 215 5.34 -9.26 0.63
C ALA A 215 6.00 -8.49 -0.53
N ARG A 216 5.21 -8.05 -1.51
CA ARG A 216 5.67 -7.19 -2.61
C ARG A 216 6.28 -5.88 -2.11
N GLY A 217 5.62 -5.19 -1.18
CA GLY A 217 6.14 -3.96 -0.59
C GLY A 217 7.48 -4.16 0.12
N THR A 218 7.64 -5.32 0.77
CA THR A 218 8.88 -5.69 1.45
C THR A 218 10.01 -5.93 0.43
N GLU A 219 9.73 -6.58 -0.69
CA GLU A 219 10.70 -6.77 -1.79
C GLU A 219 11.12 -5.44 -2.41
N LEU A 220 10.16 -4.56 -2.73
CA LEU A 220 10.45 -3.22 -3.27
C LEU A 220 11.28 -2.37 -2.31
N PHE A 221 10.99 -2.45 -1.01
CA PHE A 221 11.78 -1.74 0.00
C PHE A 221 13.23 -2.24 0.02
N ARG A 222 13.43 -3.56 -0.02
CA ARG A 222 14.78 -4.16 -0.09
C ARG A 222 15.50 -3.80 -1.38
N ALA A 223 14.76 -3.64 -2.48
CA ALA A 223 15.29 -3.17 -3.76
C ALA A 223 15.61 -1.65 -3.78
N GLY A 224 15.38 -0.93 -2.68
CA GLY A 224 15.66 0.50 -2.58
C GLY A 224 14.58 1.40 -3.20
N ASN A 225 13.38 0.87 -3.43
CA ASN A 225 12.23 1.63 -3.92
C ASN A 225 11.19 1.86 -2.79
N PRO A 226 11.40 2.86 -1.91
CA PRO A 226 10.49 3.14 -0.81
C PRO A 226 9.12 3.68 -1.27
N GLU A 227 9.06 4.31 -2.46
CA GLU A 227 7.81 4.82 -3.04
C GLU A 227 6.88 3.66 -3.46
N GLY A 228 7.40 2.72 -4.25
CA GLY A 228 6.66 1.50 -4.62
C GLY A 228 6.27 0.68 -3.38
N ALA A 229 7.18 0.56 -2.40
CA ALA A 229 6.86 -0.11 -1.14
C ALA A 229 5.71 0.56 -0.38
N ALA A 230 5.72 1.90 -0.27
CA ALA A 230 4.63 2.65 0.37
C ALA A 230 3.30 2.43 -0.34
N ARG A 231 3.30 2.38 -1.69
CA ARG A 231 2.10 2.07 -2.48
C ARG A 231 1.55 0.69 -2.14
N CYS A 232 2.38 -0.35 -2.14
CA CYS A 232 1.99 -1.70 -1.76
C CYS A 232 1.35 -1.76 -0.36
N TYR A 233 1.99 -1.13 0.64
CA TYR A 233 1.44 -1.09 2.00
C TYR A 233 0.13 -0.31 2.07
N GLY A 234 -0.01 0.78 1.32
CA GLY A 234 -1.26 1.54 1.22
C GLY A 234 -2.40 0.71 0.63
N ARG A 235 -2.13 -0.09 -0.42
CA ARG A 235 -3.11 -1.01 -1.01
C ARG A 235 -3.52 -2.11 -0.04
N ALA A 236 -2.55 -2.72 0.64
CA ALA A 236 -2.81 -3.71 1.69
C ALA A 236 -3.71 -3.12 2.79
N LEU A 237 -3.40 -1.91 3.28
CA LEU A 237 -4.22 -1.23 4.29
C LEU A 237 -5.63 -0.92 3.79
N ARG A 238 -5.81 -0.56 2.52
CA ARG A 238 -7.13 -0.31 1.93
C ARG A 238 -8.01 -1.57 1.92
N LEU A 239 -7.43 -2.73 1.62
CA LEU A 239 -8.14 -4.02 1.71
C LEU A 239 -8.61 -4.27 3.15
N LEU A 240 -7.71 -4.07 4.11
CA LEU A 240 -7.99 -4.31 5.52
C LEU A 240 -8.89 -3.25 6.15
N LEU A 241 -9.00 -2.04 5.59
CA LEU A 241 -9.85 -0.96 6.12
C LEU A 241 -11.33 -1.35 6.16
N THR A 242 -11.75 -2.19 5.21
CA THR A 242 -13.14 -2.67 5.13
C THR A 242 -13.49 -3.72 6.19
N LEU A 243 -12.50 -4.20 6.96
CA LEU A 243 -12.70 -5.17 8.03
C LEU A 243 -12.97 -4.48 9.38
N PRO A 244 -13.90 -5.01 10.20
CA PRO A 244 -14.28 -4.40 11.47
C PRO A 244 -13.10 -4.27 12.43
N PRO A 245 -13.05 -3.20 13.25
CA PRO A 245 -12.01 -3.03 14.27
C PRO A 245 -12.07 -4.15 15.33
N PRO A 246 -10.93 -4.56 15.92
CA PRO A 246 -9.59 -3.97 15.76
C PRO A 246 -8.89 -4.32 14.43
N GLY A 247 -9.46 -5.24 13.66
CA GLY A 247 -8.90 -5.73 12.41
C GLY A 247 -7.69 -6.67 12.61
N PRO A 248 -7.14 -7.22 11.52
CA PRO A 248 -6.07 -8.21 11.59
C PRO A 248 -4.79 -7.64 12.23
N PRO A 249 -3.96 -8.46 12.90
CA PRO A 249 -2.64 -8.06 13.41
C PRO A 249 -1.73 -7.47 12.31
N GLU A 250 -1.91 -7.95 11.08
CA GLU A 250 -1.20 -7.48 9.89
C GLU A 250 -1.34 -5.96 9.67
N ARG A 251 -2.45 -5.34 10.09
CA ARG A 251 -2.66 -3.89 9.99
C ARG A 251 -1.56 -3.10 10.72
N THR A 252 -1.12 -3.60 11.89
CA THR A 252 -0.06 -2.96 12.69
C THR A 252 1.27 -2.99 11.95
N VAL A 253 1.63 -4.14 11.39
CA VAL A 253 2.89 -4.32 10.66
C VAL A 253 2.92 -3.45 9.41
N LEU A 254 1.81 -3.39 8.68
CA LEU A 254 1.67 -2.51 7.51
C LEU A 254 1.88 -1.04 7.88
N HIS A 255 1.28 -0.55 8.97
CA HIS A 255 1.53 0.81 9.44
C HIS A 255 2.98 1.04 9.86
N ALA A 256 3.61 0.07 10.55
CA ALA A 256 5.02 0.16 10.93
C ALA A 256 5.93 0.27 9.71
N ASN A 257 5.72 -0.59 8.70
CA ASN A 257 6.49 -0.60 7.46
C ASN A 257 6.24 0.66 6.61
N LEU A 258 4.98 1.12 6.53
CA LEU A 258 4.63 2.36 5.85
C LEU A 258 5.30 3.57 6.51
N ALA A 259 5.35 3.64 7.84
CA ALA A 259 6.06 4.70 8.56
C ALA A 259 7.57 4.73 8.22
N ALA A 260 8.18 3.57 7.98
CA ALA A 260 9.57 3.49 7.53
C ALA A 260 9.73 4.14 6.14
N CYS A 261 8.86 3.78 5.19
CA CYS A 261 8.88 4.38 3.84
C CYS A 261 8.63 5.89 3.89
N GLN A 262 7.65 6.34 4.67
CA GLN A 262 7.30 7.76 4.77
C GLN A 262 8.44 8.61 5.33
N LEU A 263 9.23 8.08 6.28
CA LEU A 263 10.45 8.74 6.74
C LEU A 263 11.51 8.84 5.64
N LEU A 264 11.71 7.77 4.85
CA LEU A 264 12.64 7.77 3.71
C LEU A 264 12.23 8.78 2.62
N LEU A 265 10.92 8.97 2.44
CA LEU A 265 10.34 9.89 1.47
C LEU A 265 10.22 11.34 1.97
N GLY A 266 10.74 11.65 3.17
CA GLY A 266 10.67 13.00 3.74
C GLY A 266 9.27 13.46 4.12
N GLN A 267 8.38 12.54 4.51
CA GLN A 267 6.98 12.78 4.86
C GLN A 267 6.74 12.57 6.37
N PRO A 268 7.32 13.40 7.26
CA PRO A 268 7.31 13.15 8.71
C PRO A 268 5.90 13.24 9.32
N GLN A 269 4.99 14.07 8.80
CA GLN A 269 3.61 14.15 9.27
C GLN A 269 2.89 12.80 9.11
N LEU A 270 3.00 12.20 7.93
CA LEU A 270 2.38 10.91 7.62
C LEU A 270 3.03 9.78 8.41
N ALA A 271 4.37 9.80 8.54
CA ALA A 271 5.10 8.83 9.34
C ALA A 271 4.65 8.83 10.82
N ALA A 272 4.46 10.01 11.41
CA ALA A 272 3.97 10.13 12.79
C ALA A 272 2.57 9.52 12.95
N GLN A 273 1.65 9.81 12.03
CA GLN A 273 0.29 9.24 12.04
C GLN A 273 0.31 7.72 11.89
N SER A 274 1.13 7.18 10.98
CA SER A 274 1.31 5.73 10.83
C SER A 274 1.87 5.11 12.11
N CYS A 275 2.82 5.76 12.79
CA CYS A 275 3.33 5.28 14.07
C CYS A 275 2.28 5.34 15.17
N ASP A 276 1.43 6.38 15.21
CA ASP A 276 0.34 6.48 16.18
C ASP A 276 -0.62 5.29 16.06
N ARG A 277 -0.96 4.87 14.82
CA ARG A 277 -1.76 3.64 14.59
C ARG A 277 -1.12 2.37 15.12
N VAL A 278 0.21 2.28 15.07
CA VAL A 278 0.94 1.15 15.67
C VAL A 278 0.84 1.20 17.19
N LEU A 279 1.11 2.37 17.77
CA LEU A 279 1.18 2.58 19.21
C LEU A 279 -0.20 2.57 19.89
N GLU A 280 -1.29 2.81 19.15
CA GLU A 280 -2.67 2.58 19.59
C GLU A 280 -2.91 1.11 19.99
N ARG A 281 -2.26 0.17 19.29
CA ARG A 281 -2.38 -1.27 19.56
C ARG A 281 -1.23 -1.82 20.40
N GLU A 282 -0.02 -1.34 20.14
CA GLU A 282 1.23 -1.81 20.75
C GLU A 282 2.01 -0.62 21.33
N PRO A 283 1.65 -0.13 22.53
CA PRO A 283 2.23 1.10 23.10
C PRO A 283 3.74 1.08 23.30
N ASP A 284 4.31 -0.11 23.48
CA ASP A 284 5.74 -0.34 23.72
C ASP A 284 6.50 -0.78 22.44
N HIS A 285 5.89 -0.63 21.26
CA HIS A 285 6.53 -1.00 20.00
C HIS A 285 7.75 -0.10 19.72
N LEU A 286 8.95 -0.61 20.01
CA LEU A 286 10.21 0.15 19.97
C LEU A 286 10.49 0.83 18.63
N LYS A 287 10.31 0.13 17.49
CA LYS A 287 10.53 0.74 16.16
C LYS A 287 9.56 1.88 15.87
N ALA A 288 8.30 1.76 16.27
CA ALA A 288 7.30 2.81 16.08
C ALA A 288 7.57 4.01 17.00
N LEU A 289 7.98 3.79 18.26
CA LEU A 289 8.44 4.85 19.16
C LEU A 289 9.65 5.58 18.57
N TYR A 290 10.67 4.86 18.10
CA TYR A 290 11.85 5.44 17.48
C TYR A 290 11.48 6.27 16.24
N ARG A 291 10.70 5.69 15.31
CA ARG A 291 10.28 6.36 14.07
C ARG A 291 9.40 7.58 14.33
N ARG A 292 8.48 7.51 15.29
CA ARG A 292 7.68 8.66 15.71
C ARG A 292 8.56 9.73 16.32
N GLY A 293 9.54 9.37 17.15
CA GLY A 293 10.53 10.30 17.69
C GLY A 293 11.28 11.06 16.60
N VAL A 294 11.80 10.35 15.59
CA VAL A 294 12.45 10.94 14.42
C VAL A 294 11.50 11.85 13.63
N ALA A 295 10.27 11.40 13.39
CA ALA A 295 9.25 12.19 12.70
C ALA A 295 8.92 13.49 13.46
N GLN A 296 8.67 13.41 14.76
CA GLN A 296 8.36 14.56 15.61
C GLN A 296 9.51 15.56 15.68
N ALA A 297 10.76 15.06 15.69
CA ALA A 297 11.94 15.91 15.62
C ALA A 297 11.98 16.72 14.31
N ALA A 298 11.72 16.07 13.17
CA ALA A 298 11.65 16.72 11.86
C ALA A 298 10.48 17.74 11.76
N LEU A 299 9.41 17.53 12.53
CA LEU A 299 8.28 18.48 12.65
C LEU A 299 8.55 19.64 13.61
N GLY A 300 9.67 19.62 14.34
CA GLY A 300 9.97 20.61 15.38
C GLY A 300 9.24 20.39 16.71
N ASN A 301 8.54 19.26 16.88
CA ASN A 301 7.87 18.87 18.12
C ASN A 301 8.87 18.18 19.06
N LEU A 302 9.85 18.92 19.52
CA LEU A 302 11.06 18.40 20.16
C LEU A 302 10.80 17.74 21.53
N GLU A 303 9.80 18.20 22.29
CA GLU A 303 9.43 17.59 23.57
C GLU A 303 8.84 16.19 23.36
N LYS A 304 7.97 16.04 22.35
CA LYS A 304 7.38 14.74 21.97
C LYS A 304 8.46 13.79 21.46
N ALA A 305 9.35 14.30 20.60
CA ALA A 305 10.49 13.52 20.09
C ALA A 305 11.38 13.00 21.23
N THR A 306 11.70 13.87 22.20
CA THR A 306 12.49 13.51 23.38
C THR A 306 11.80 12.43 24.21
N ALA A 307 10.49 12.55 24.44
CA ALA A 307 9.74 11.58 25.21
C ALA A 307 9.77 10.18 24.57
N ASP A 308 9.56 10.10 23.26
CA ASP A 308 9.58 8.82 22.53
C ASP A 308 10.98 8.20 22.50
N LEU A 309 12.02 8.98 22.19
CA LEU A 309 13.40 8.49 22.15
C LEU A 309 13.90 8.03 23.53
N ARG A 310 13.49 8.70 24.61
CA ARG A 310 13.81 8.25 25.98
C ARG A 310 13.14 6.93 26.33
N LYS A 311 11.91 6.69 25.87
CA LYS A 311 11.25 5.38 26.05
C LYS A 311 12.02 4.28 25.33
N VAL A 312 12.50 4.53 24.10
CA VAL A 312 13.34 3.58 23.37
C VAL A 312 14.62 3.27 24.16
N LEU A 313 15.31 4.30 24.65
CA LEU A 313 16.55 4.14 25.42
C LEU A 313 16.36 3.55 26.82
N ALA A 314 15.15 3.63 27.38
CA ALA A 314 14.83 2.96 28.64
C ALA A 314 14.79 1.44 28.47
N VAL A 315 14.37 0.95 27.30
CA VAL A 315 14.31 -0.48 26.99
C VAL A 315 15.60 -0.99 26.36
N ASP A 316 16.18 -0.22 25.42
CA ASP A 316 17.47 -0.51 24.80
C ASP A 316 18.45 0.65 24.98
N PRO A 317 19.15 0.71 26.14
CA PRO A 317 20.12 1.78 26.42
C PRO A 317 21.31 1.81 25.45
N LYS A 318 21.57 0.72 24.72
CA LYS A 318 22.70 0.60 23.78
C LYS A 318 22.32 0.96 22.35
N ASN A 319 21.07 1.38 22.12
CA ASN A 319 20.60 1.81 20.80
C ASN A 319 21.31 3.09 20.34
N ARG A 320 22.39 2.93 19.55
CA ARG A 320 23.21 4.04 19.08
C ARG A 320 22.41 5.05 18.25
N ALA A 321 21.48 4.58 17.42
CA ALA A 321 20.64 5.43 16.59
C ALA A 321 19.73 6.34 17.44
N ALA A 322 19.09 5.77 18.48
CA ALA A 322 18.25 6.56 19.40
C ALA A 322 19.07 7.55 20.24
N GLN A 323 20.31 7.20 20.64
CA GLN A 323 21.21 8.12 21.34
C GLN A 323 21.63 9.31 20.45
N GLU A 324 22.02 9.02 19.20
CA GLU A 324 22.40 10.04 18.22
C GLU A 324 21.24 10.99 17.92
N GLU A 325 20.04 10.47 17.66
CA GLU A 325 18.85 11.28 17.39
C GLU A 325 18.44 12.11 18.61
N LEU A 326 18.49 11.55 19.82
CA LEU A 326 18.21 12.31 21.03
C LEU A 326 19.21 13.45 21.23
N GLY A 327 20.49 13.23 20.95
CA GLY A 327 21.51 14.27 20.96
C GLY A 327 21.18 15.43 20.02
N LYS A 328 20.75 15.13 18.78
CA LYS A 328 20.31 16.13 17.79
C LYS A 328 19.11 16.93 18.29
N VAL A 329 18.09 16.25 18.82
CA VAL A 329 16.87 16.89 19.37
C VAL A 329 17.21 17.85 20.51
N ILE A 330 18.09 17.46 21.45
CA ILE A 330 18.49 18.31 22.58
C ILE A 330 19.24 19.56 22.09
N ILE A 331 20.13 19.42 21.09
CA ILE A 331 20.83 20.57 20.50
C ILE A 331 19.84 21.51 19.82
N GLN A 332 18.87 20.97 19.10
CA GLN A 332 17.83 21.75 18.43
C GLN A 332 16.96 22.50 19.43
N GLN A 333 16.59 21.88 20.55
CA GLN A 333 15.80 22.51 21.62
C GLN A 333 16.54 23.71 22.20
N LYS A 334 17.81 23.53 22.58
CA LYS A 334 18.63 24.62 23.14
C LYS A 334 18.73 25.81 22.18
N LYS A 335 18.82 25.56 20.88
CA LYS A 335 18.84 26.62 19.86
C LYS A 335 17.50 27.36 19.78
N GLN A 336 16.37 26.64 19.81
CA GLN A 336 15.04 27.25 19.81
C GLN A 336 14.81 28.08 21.09
N ASP A 337 15.14 27.55 22.25
CA ASP A 337 14.99 28.25 23.54
C ASP A 337 15.85 29.52 23.59
N ALA A 338 17.11 29.45 23.12
CA ALA A 338 18.00 30.60 23.04
C ALA A 338 17.48 31.66 22.07
N GLY A 339 16.96 31.24 20.90
CA GLY A 339 16.33 32.13 19.93
C GLY A 339 15.10 32.84 20.48
N LEU A 340 14.23 32.09 21.18
CA LEU A 340 13.04 32.64 21.84
C LEU A 340 13.42 33.64 22.93
N ALA A 341 14.38 33.30 23.79
CA ALA A 341 14.87 34.19 24.85
C ALA A 341 15.47 35.48 24.27
N GLN A 342 16.24 35.39 23.18
CA GLN A 342 16.78 36.56 22.50
C GLN A 342 15.68 37.42 21.87
N GLY A 343 14.66 36.81 21.26
CA GLY A 343 13.50 37.51 20.71
C GLY A 343 12.72 38.27 21.78
N LEU A 344 12.45 37.63 22.92
CA LEU A 344 11.77 38.26 24.05
C LEU A 344 12.56 39.44 24.63
N ARG A 345 13.88 39.31 24.75
CA ARG A 345 14.74 40.43 25.21
C ARG A 345 14.66 41.64 24.30
N LYS A 346 14.54 41.46 22.98
CA LYS A 346 14.41 42.58 22.02
C LYS A 346 13.03 43.25 22.05
N MET A 347 11.98 42.50 22.41
CA MET A 347 10.62 43.01 22.43
C MET A 347 10.27 43.72 23.75
N PHE A 348 10.91 43.34 24.85
CA PHE A 348 10.54 43.77 26.20
C PHE A 348 11.69 44.33 27.06
N GLY A 349 12.91 44.36 26.54
CA GLY A 349 14.11 44.92 27.22
C GLY A 349 14.57 46.21 26.57
#